data_AF-A0A662XX20-F1
#
_entry.id   AF-A0A662XX20-F1
#
_cell.length_a   1.000
_cell.length_b   1.000
_cell.length_c   1.000
_cell.angle_alpha   90.00
_cell.angle_beta   90.00
_cell.angle_gamma   90.00
#
_symmetry.space_group_name_H-M   'P 1'
#
loop_
_entity.id
_entity.type
_entity.pdbx_description
1 polymer ?
#
loop_
_entity_poly.entity_id
_entity_poly.type
_entity_poly.pdbx_seq_one_letter_code
_entity_poly.pdbx_strand_id
1 'polypeptide(L)'
;MRTALFAHNEQWCYLDFFQRKVERDGFTLSQHALPPQEATPGRVLEAHNRVDQLHGLSTSYLVDILPDRKGLRVVFHAWFEPVANVGQSNMRSASSRSSHRQSSASGSSSSSHSETNEGKAQLRRLLALARGVAKLPDLVRRRRFGVQVPADLTAIFVSNPRCPCCTRSLAPVKLSLAVAASAIASRSLAPLKMDTRRCYLCGYLVCIDCWNAEHMESAAGRLAAIVVCTRCHACVQACDYSEVCNPDSERHCGPTRVVADPPEVSAVSLLVDFLDASLAQAPIGSSERAVVLSVIRTLLQQEQRGDTTEDDDDGGCSGQQQEDEDVTKLGHLLGDEQRLPTLEACKLGNAERRNYLLDLPDDPETSVPCGPMPSDEDARLSAARAAGLLLLVDRLAPEIPLTEQEAVDAPDVRDLELLCELAVKVLGCSDAFVTVMGPRHEHVLAATHPGFARAAVPREQTMCQHALMASYPFLITHPEADVRFQAQGPTSQVPIRFYVGFPVTAPLLEKARSDSDGLQITVGMLCCIAKTPRAEITRSEYATMTRLASTASHFLQRKGQQLQQELAQVVEASLAA
;
A
#
# COMPACT_ATOMS: atom_id res chain seq x y z
N MET A 1 -27.25 -10.01 -7.28
CA MET A 1 -27.68 -9.47 -5.97
C MET A 1 -28.59 -8.28 -6.26
N ARG A 2 -29.86 -8.27 -5.83
CA ARG A 2 -30.73 -7.09 -6.04
C ARG A 2 -30.13 -5.92 -5.25
N THR A 3 -29.70 -4.89 -5.96
CA THR A 3 -29.04 -3.69 -5.43
C THR A 3 -30.04 -2.68 -4.83
N ALA A 4 -31.32 -2.83 -5.12
CA ALA A 4 -32.36 -1.96 -4.58
C ALA A 4 -32.86 -2.48 -3.22
N LEU A 5 -32.72 -1.66 -2.18
CA LEU A 5 -33.28 -1.87 -0.83
C LEU A 5 -34.83 -1.86 -0.84
N PHE A 6 -35.41 -1.11 -1.78
CA PHE A 6 -36.84 -0.93 -1.99
C PHE A 6 -37.26 -1.37 -3.41
N ALA A 7 -38.57 -1.43 -3.66
CA ALA A 7 -39.08 -1.73 -5.00
C ALA A 7 -38.72 -0.62 -6.01
N HIS A 8 -38.71 -0.95 -7.31
CA HIS A 8 -38.35 0.01 -8.37
C HIS A 8 -39.27 1.23 -8.44
N ASN A 9 -40.47 1.12 -7.88
CA ASN A 9 -41.46 2.17 -7.81
C ASN A 9 -41.56 2.79 -6.41
N GLU A 10 -40.60 2.57 -5.52
CA GLU A 10 -40.57 3.18 -4.18
C GLU A 10 -39.44 4.22 -4.10
N GLN A 11 -39.73 5.41 -3.55
CA GLN A 11 -38.75 6.47 -3.34
C GLN A 11 -38.74 6.88 -1.86
N TRP A 12 -37.55 6.94 -1.26
CA TRP A 12 -37.34 7.46 0.10
C TRP A 12 -36.51 8.73 0.03
N CYS A 13 -37.16 9.88 0.24
CA CYS A 13 -36.50 11.17 0.42
C CYS A 13 -36.37 11.44 1.91
N TYR A 14 -35.17 11.73 2.41
CA TYR A 14 -34.90 11.93 3.83
C TYR A 14 -33.90 13.05 4.07
N LEU A 15 -33.91 13.59 5.28
CA LEU A 15 -32.80 14.39 5.84
C LEU A 15 -31.91 13.48 6.67
N ASP A 16 -30.61 13.61 6.52
CA ASP A 16 -29.64 12.95 7.39
C ASP A 16 -29.04 13.93 8.41
N PHE A 17 -28.79 13.41 9.61
CA PHE A 17 -28.15 14.13 10.70
C PHE A 17 -27.01 13.29 11.25
N PHE A 18 -25.79 13.78 11.09
CA PHE A 18 -24.58 13.16 11.62
C PHE A 18 -24.15 13.85 12.92
N GLN A 19 -23.90 13.05 13.95
CA GLN A 19 -23.42 13.54 15.24
C GLN A 19 -22.27 12.68 15.77
N ARG A 20 -21.07 13.25 15.87
CA ARG A 20 -19.92 12.61 16.54
C ARG A 20 -20.14 12.54 18.05
N LYS A 21 -19.80 11.40 18.65
CA LYS A 21 -19.87 11.15 20.10
C LYS A 21 -18.46 10.92 20.65
N VAL A 22 -17.85 11.98 21.14
CA VAL A 22 -16.47 11.97 21.67
C VAL A 22 -16.33 11.00 22.85
N GLU A 23 -17.35 10.91 23.72
CA GLU A 23 -17.32 10.08 24.93
C GLU A 23 -17.13 8.57 24.68
N ARG A 24 -17.51 8.08 23.49
CA ARG A 24 -17.43 6.65 23.12
C ARG A 24 -16.61 6.40 21.86
N ASP A 25 -15.89 7.43 21.42
CA ASP A 25 -15.16 7.45 20.15
C ASP A 25 -16.00 6.88 18.99
N GLY A 26 -17.24 7.37 18.91
CA GLY A 26 -18.28 6.83 18.04
C GLY A 26 -19.07 7.93 17.34
N PHE A 27 -20.15 7.55 16.65
CA PHE A 27 -21.04 8.49 16.00
C PHE A 27 -22.48 7.98 15.91
N THR A 28 -23.38 8.90 15.65
CA THR A 28 -24.79 8.63 15.37
C THR A 28 -25.14 9.21 14.00
N LEU A 29 -25.85 8.44 13.18
CA LEU A 29 -26.42 8.89 11.91
C LEU A 29 -27.92 8.65 11.97
N SER A 30 -28.74 9.69 11.89
CA SER A 30 -30.20 9.57 11.84
C SER A 30 -30.71 10.03 10.50
N GLN A 31 -31.64 9.29 9.90
CA GLN A 31 -32.24 9.60 8.61
C GLN A 31 -33.75 9.67 8.81
N HIS A 32 -34.36 10.81 8.53
CA HIS A 32 -35.79 11.04 8.75
C HIS A 32 -36.47 11.33 7.42
N ALA A 33 -37.52 10.58 7.09
CA ALA A 33 -38.30 10.82 5.87
C ALA A 33 -38.83 12.26 5.84
N LEU A 34 -38.69 12.88 4.68
CA LEU A 34 -39.22 14.21 4.46
C LEU A 34 -40.75 14.19 4.41
N PRO A 35 -41.41 15.23 4.96
CA PRO A 35 -42.85 15.34 4.88
C PRO A 35 -43.30 15.52 3.42
N PRO A 36 -44.54 15.10 3.08
CA PRO A 36 -45.07 15.21 1.73
C PRO A 36 -45.00 16.62 1.13
N GLN A 37 -45.16 17.65 1.98
CA GLN A 37 -45.25 19.06 1.60
C GLN A 37 -43.89 19.70 1.29
N GLU A 38 -42.79 19.07 1.69
CA GLU A 38 -41.46 19.64 1.51
C GLU A 38 -40.97 19.44 0.06
N ALA A 39 -40.73 20.53 -0.65
CA ALA A 39 -40.22 20.48 -2.01
C ALA A 39 -38.75 20.03 -2.00
N THR A 40 -38.46 18.89 -2.64
CA THR A 40 -37.10 18.34 -2.74
C THR A 40 -36.72 18.13 -4.20
N PRO A 41 -35.57 18.64 -4.66
CA PRO A 41 -35.06 18.33 -5.99
C PRO A 41 -34.98 16.81 -6.22
N GLY A 42 -35.51 16.33 -7.35
CA GLY A 42 -35.52 14.90 -7.70
C GLY A 42 -36.64 14.07 -7.05
N ARG A 43 -37.50 14.66 -6.21
CA ARG A 43 -38.74 14.01 -5.77
C ARG A 43 -39.72 13.92 -6.93
N VAL A 44 -40.23 12.72 -7.21
CA VAL A 44 -41.31 12.54 -8.17
C VAL A 44 -42.60 13.10 -7.57
N LEU A 45 -43.08 14.22 -8.11
CA LEU A 45 -44.31 14.86 -7.69
C LEU A 45 -45.54 14.06 -8.16
N GLU A 46 -46.63 14.14 -7.41
CA GLU A 46 -47.87 13.33 -7.52
C GLU A 46 -48.51 13.26 -8.92
N ALA A 47 -48.11 14.12 -9.87
CA ALA A 47 -48.54 14.06 -11.26
C ALA A 47 -48.14 12.74 -11.98
N HIS A 48 -47.25 11.93 -11.40
CA HIS A 48 -46.88 10.60 -11.90
C HIS A 48 -47.25 9.51 -10.88
N ASN A 49 -48.49 9.01 -10.97
CA ASN A 49 -49.14 8.00 -10.10
C ASN A 49 -48.48 6.59 -10.15
N ARG A 50 -47.17 6.50 -10.35
CA ARG A 50 -46.41 5.26 -10.49
C ARG A 50 -45.28 5.12 -9.47
N VAL A 51 -45.06 6.09 -8.59
CA VAL A 51 -44.00 6.05 -7.55
C VAL A 51 -44.62 6.23 -6.16
N ASP A 52 -44.37 5.27 -5.26
CA ASP A 52 -44.78 5.25 -3.86
C ASP A 52 -43.72 5.97 -3.00
N GLN A 53 -44.09 7.10 -2.40
CA GLN A 53 -43.20 7.90 -1.55
C GLN A 53 -43.25 7.36 -0.11
N LEU A 54 -42.08 6.97 0.41
CA LEU A 54 -41.96 6.36 1.74
C LEU A 54 -41.94 7.42 2.84
N HIS A 55 -43.09 8.04 3.10
CA HIS A 55 -43.27 9.00 4.19
C HIS A 55 -43.22 8.32 5.56
N GLY A 56 -42.76 9.07 6.58
CA GLY A 56 -42.66 8.61 7.96
C GLY A 56 -41.62 7.53 8.23
N LEU A 57 -40.89 7.03 7.23
CA LEU A 57 -39.80 6.09 7.43
C LEU A 57 -38.57 6.79 8.01
N SER A 58 -38.21 6.42 9.24
CA SER A 58 -37.04 6.95 9.94
C SER A 58 -36.07 5.82 10.29
N THR A 59 -34.77 6.10 10.24
CA THR A 59 -33.71 5.19 10.63
C THR A 59 -32.69 5.90 11.52
N SER A 60 -31.99 5.12 12.34
CA SER A 60 -30.84 5.61 13.09
C SER A 60 -29.79 4.52 13.25
N TYR A 61 -28.54 4.93 13.14
CA TYR A 61 -27.35 4.14 13.39
C TYR A 61 -26.64 4.73 14.60
N LEU A 62 -26.33 3.90 15.58
CA LEU A 62 -25.36 4.20 16.63
C LEU A 62 -24.17 3.29 16.42
N VAL A 63 -23.01 3.89 16.18
CA VAL A 63 -21.75 3.18 15.97
C VAL A 63 -20.80 3.56 17.10
N ASP A 64 -20.45 2.59 17.92
CA ASP A 64 -19.49 2.74 19.03
C ASP A 64 -18.29 1.82 18.79
N ILE A 65 -17.09 2.27 19.13
CA ILE A 65 -15.92 1.38 19.26
C ILE A 65 -16.08 0.55 20.53
N LEU A 66 -15.82 -0.76 20.44
CA LEU A 66 -15.86 -1.63 21.61
C LEU A 66 -14.74 -1.25 22.61
N PRO A 67 -14.93 -1.44 23.93
CA PRO A 67 -13.94 -1.04 24.94
C PRO A 67 -12.55 -1.66 24.76
N ASP A 68 -12.48 -2.85 24.15
CA ASP A 68 -11.23 -3.55 23.83
C ASP A 68 -10.57 -3.08 22.52
N ARG A 69 -11.21 -2.14 21.81
CA ARG A 69 -10.84 -1.63 20.48
C ARG A 69 -10.74 -2.72 19.40
N LYS A 70 -11.28 -3.92 19.63
CA LYS A 70 -11.22 -5.05 18.69
C LYS A 70 -12.40 -5.11 17.73
N GLY A 71 -13.30 -4.12 17.76
CA GLY A 71 -14.43 -4.07 16.85
C GLY A 71 -15.34 -2.87 17.05
N LEU A 72 -16.36 -2.84 16.21
CA LEU A 72 -17.41 -1.82 16.23
C LEU A 72 -18.73 -2.48 16.64
N ARG A 73 -19.47 -1.81 17.52
CA ARG A 73 -20.87 -2.14 17.76
C ARG A 73 -21.74 -1.21 16.94
N VAL A 74 -22.55 -1.80 16.06
CA VAL A 74 -23.57 -1.06 15.29
C VAL A 74 -24.95 -1.42 15.85
N VAL A 75 -25.64 -0.43 16.41
CA VAL A 75 -27.05 -0.55 16.77
C VAL A 75 -27.86 0.18 15.71
N PHE A 76 -28.71 -0.56 15.01
CA PHE A 76 -29.60 -0.02 13.99
C PHE A 76 -31.04 -0.05 14.46
N HIS A 77 -31.71 1.10 14.35
CA HIS A 77 -33.12 1.23 14.65
C HIS A 77 -33.82 1.83 13.44
N ALA A 78 -34.91 1.21 12.99
CA ALA A 78 -35.75 1.72 11.91
C ALA A 78 -37.21 1.58 12.32
N TRP A 79 -38.01 2.60 12.03
CA TRP A 79 -39.42 2.65 12.38
C TRP A 79 -40.19 3.51 11.39
N PHE A 80 -41.51 3.35 11.38
CA PHE A 80 -42.41 4.30 10.75
C PHE A 80 -43.00 5.19 11.85
N GLU A 81 -42.98 6.50 11.63
CA GLU A 81 -43.66 7.45 12.48
C GLU A 81 -45.17 7.24 12.35
N PRO A 82 -45.90 7.15 13.48
CA PRO A 82 -47.34 7.05 13.43
C PRO A 82 -47.89 8.32 12.78
N VAL A 83 -48.71 8.16 11.74
CA VAL A 83 -49.41 9.28 11.11
C VAL A 83 -50.31 9.90 12.19
N ALA A 84 -49.87 11.01 12.78
CA ALA A 84 -50.74 11.80 13.61
C ALA A 84 -51.84 12.33 12.67
N ASN A 85 -53.08 11.89 12.89
CA ASN A 85 -54.24 12.50 12.24
C ASN A 85 -54.26 13.99 12.63
N VAL A 86 -53.63 14.83 11.80
CA VAL A 86 -53.74 16.28 11.88
C VAL A 86 -55.16 16.62 11.43
N GLY A 87 -56.09 16.56 12.38
CA GLY A 87 -57.50 16.75 12.08
C GLY A 87 -58.41 16.48 13.26
N GLN A 88 -58.35 17.38 14.25
CA GLN A 88 -59.38 17.77 15.23
C GLN A 88 -58.87 17.71 16.68
N SER A 89 -58.13 18.75 17.04
CA SER A 89 -58.20 19.30 18.38
C SER A 89 -59.65 19.66 18.69
N ASN A 90 -60.31 18.89 19.55
CA ASN A 90 -61.41 19.42 20.34
C ASN A 90 -61.27 18.97 21.78
N MET A 91 -61.19 19.98 22.64
CA MET A 91 -61.11 19.86 24.09
C MET A 91 -62.17 18.90 24.62
N ARG A 92 -61.78 18.00 25.53
CA ARG A 92 -62.52 17.69 26.77
C ARG A 92 -61.70 16.76 27.67
N SER A 93 -61.20 17.38 28.73
CA SER A 93 -61.09 16.93 30.12
C SER A 93 -60.87 15.44 30.44
N ALA A 94 -59.82 15.25 31.25
CA ALA A 94 -59.50 14.04 31.98
C ALA A 94 -60.67 13.53 32.86
N SER A 95 -60.92 12.22 32.79
CA SER A 95 -61.29 11.41 33.96
C SER A 95 -61.10 9.93 33.66
N SER A 96 -60.29 9.31 34.51
CA SER A 96 -60.02 7.88 34.69
C SER A 96 -61.27 6.97 34.74
N ARG A 97 -61.19 5.78 34.13
CA ARG A 97 -61.34 4.46 34.80
C ARG A 97 -61.41 3.29 33.80
N SER A 98 -60.82 2.17 34.21
CA SER A 98 -60.90 0.84 33.60
C SER A 98 -62.32 0.27 33.59
N SER A 99 -62.71 -0.43 32.52
CA SER A 99 -63.38 -1.74 32.60
C SER A 99 -63.67 -2.32 31.23
N HIS A 100 -63.45 -3.62 31.11
CA HIS A 100 -63.89 -4.52 30.04
C HIS A 100 -65.29 -4.24 29.48
N ARG A 101 -65.48 -4.50 28.17
CA ARG A 101 -66.44 -5.50 27.69
C ARG A 101 -66.32 -5.79 26.19
N GLN A 102 -66.65 -7.04 25.87
CA GLN A 102 -66.62 -7.69 24.58
C GLN A 102 -67.72 -7.22 23.62
N SER A 103 -67.49 -7.58 22.35
CA SER A 103 -68.43 -7.91 21.28
C SER A 103 -69.30 -6.78 20.70
N SER A 104 -69.10 -6.48 19.43
CA SER A 104 -69.92 -7.03 18.34
C SER A 104 -69.40 -6.58 16.98
N ALA A 105 -69.31 -7.54 16.06
CA ALA A 105 -68.97 -7.32 14.67
C ALA A 105 -70.18 -6.77 13.92
N SER A 106 -70.00 -5.70 13.14
CA SER A 106 -70.56 -5.55 11.78
C SER A 106 -70.14 -4.23 11.15
N GLY A 107 -69.56 -4.30 9.94
CA GLY A 107 -69.78 -3.29 8.90
C GLY A 107 -68.71 -2.22 8.64
N SER A 108 -67.54 -2.60 8.11
CA SER A 108 -66.77 -1.82 7.10
C SER A 108 -65.52 -2.59 6.67
N SER A 109 -65.62 -3.46 5.67
CA SER A 109 -64.53 -4.37 5.25
C SER A 109 -63.56 -3.81 4.19
N SER A 110 -63.61 -2.51 3.88
CA SER A 110 -62.68 -1.89 2.92
C SER A 110 -61.48 -1.19 3.57
N SER A 111 -61.62 -0.60 4.77
CA SER A 111 -60.52 0.10 5.45
C SER A 111 -59.54 -0.84 6.15
N SER A 112 -60.04 -1.90 6.78
CA SER A 112 -59.23 -2.87 7.51
C SER A 112 -58.29 -3.69 6.60
N HIS A 113 -58.69 -3.95 5.36
CA HIS A 113 -57.84 -4.59 4.35
C HIS A 113 -56.71 -3.68 3.86
N SER A 114 -56.93 -2.36 3.77
CA SER A 114 -55.90 -1.39 3.39
C SER A 114 -54.85 -1.22 4.48
N GLU A 115 -55.27 -1.00 5.73
CA GLU A 115 -54.37 -0.82 6.87
C GLU A 115 -53.53 -2.08 7.16
N THR A 116 -54.13 -3.27 7.00
CA THR A 116 -53.39 -4.53 7.17
C THR A 116 -52.39 -4.79 6.04
N ASN A 117 -52.65 -4.31 4.82
CA ASN A 117 -51.71 -4.41 3.71
C ASN A 117 -50.58 -3.39 3.82
N GLU A 118 -50.87 -2.18 4.29
CA GLU A 118 -49.88 -1.14 4.55
C GLU A 118 -48.93 -1.56 5.69
N GLY A 119 -49.47 -2.05 6.81
CA GLY A 119 -48.65 -2.58 7.90
C GLY A 119 -47.75 -3.74 7.47
N LYS A 120 -48.24 -4.64 6.60
CA LYS A 120 -47.40 -5.68 5.97
C LYS A 120 -46.31 -5.09 5.07
N ALA A 121 -46.60 -4.03 4.31
CA ALA A 121 -45.61 -3.37 3.46
C ALA A 121 -44.54 -2.66 4.30
N GLN A 122 -44.93 -1.92 5.34
CA GLN A 122 -44.03 -1.30 6.30
C GLN A 122 -43.11 -2.34 6.95
N LEU A 123 -43.67 -3.45 7.45
CA LEU A 123 -42.86 -4.53 8.03
C LEU A 123 -41.86 -5.12 7.02
N ARG A 124 -42.26 -5.37 5.77
CA ARG A 124 -41.35 -5.84 4.72
C ARG A 124 -40.19 -4.87 4.48
N ARG A 125 -40.45 -3.56 4.48
CA ARG A 125 -39.45 -2.50 4.28
C ARG A 125 -38.47 -2.43 5.46
N LEU A 126 -38.98 -2.47 6.70
CA LEU A 126 -38.14 -2.51 7.91
C LEU A 126 -37.24 -3.75 7.93
N LEU A 127 -37.77 -4.93 7.56
CA LEU A 127 -36.98 -6.15 7.43
C LEU A 127 -35.93 -6.06 6.32
N ALA A 128 -36.24 -5.38 5.21
CA ALA A 128 -35.27 -5.15 4.13
C ALA A 128 -34.10 -4.27 4.59
N LEU A 129 -34.39 -3.18 5.32
CA LEU A 129 -33.37 -2.33 5.94
C LEU A 129 -32.51 -3.10 6.94
N ALA A 130 -33.12 -3.85 7.86
CA ALA A 130 -32.40 -4.66 8.85
C ALA A 130 -31.47 -5.70 8.19
N ARG A 131 -31.94 -6.37 7.12
CA ARG A 131 -31.11 -7.28 6.32
C ARG A 131 -29.99 -6.55 5.56
N GLY A 132 -30.20 -5.30 5.19
CA GLY A 132 -29.17 -4.45 4.59
C GLY A 132 -28.03 -4.18 5.57
N VAL A 133 -28.36 -3.79 6.80
CA VAL A 133 -27.37 -3.51 7.86
C VAL A 133 -26.57 -4.75 8.22
N ALA A 134 -27.17 -5.94 8.21
CA ALA A 134 -26.47 -7.20 8.44
C ALA A 134 -25.34 -7.48 7.41
N LYS A 135 -25.31 -6.77 6.27
CA LYS A 135 -24.26 -6.87 5.23
C LYS A 135 -23.11 -5.88 5.39
N LEU A 136 -23.11 -5.04 6.43
CA LEU A 136 -22.01 -4.11 6.69
C LEU A 136 -20.63 -4.80 6.74
N PRO A 137 -20.46 -5.97 7.38
CA PRO A 137 -19.18 -6.68 7.37
C PRO A 137 -18.68 -7.01 5.95
N ASP A 138 -19.59 -7.38 5.05
CA ASP A 138 -19.23 -7.69 3.66
C ASP A 138 -18.82 -6.44 2.88
N LEU A 139 -19.46 -5.29 3.15
CA LEU A 139 -19.07 -4.00 2.58
C LEU A 139 -17.68 -3.57 3.05
N VAL A 140 -17.41 -3.71 4.34
CA VAL A 140 -16.07 -3.41 4.92
C VAL A 140 -15.03 -4.33 4.30
N ARG A 141 -15.30 -5.62 4.24
CA ARG A 141 -14.38 -6.63 3.67
C ARG A 141 -14.08 -6.37 2.20
N ARG A 142 -15.11 -6.03 1.42
CA ARG A 142 -14.98 -5.62 0.01
C ARG A 142 -14.01 -4.46 -0.17
N ARG A 143 -14.10 -3.43 0.68
CA ARG A 143 -13.19 -2.28 0.65
C ARG A 143 -11.78 -2.66 1.05
N ARG A 144 -11.63 -3.47 2.11
CA ARG A 144 -10.32 -3.98 2.57
C ARG A 144 -9.59 -4.78 1.49
N PHE A 145 -10.30 -5.62 0.74
CA PHE A 145 -9.72 -6.29 -0.44
C PHE A 145 -9.30 -5.33 -1.54
N GLY A 146 -10.01 -4.21 -1.69
CA GLY A 146 -9.68 -3.14 -2.65
C GLY A 146 -8.37 -2.40 -2.36
N VAL A 147 -7.90 -2.45 -1.11
CA VAL A 147 -6.63 -1.86 -0.68
C VAL A 147 -5.44 -2.77 -1.00
N GLN A 148 -5.66 -4.08 -1.10
CA GLN A 148 -4.58 -5.05 -1.27
C GLN A 148 -4.03 -5.09 -2.69
N VAL A 149 -2.72 -5.30 -2.82
CA VAL A 149 -2.08 -5.54 -4.12
C VAL A 149 -2.17 -7.02 -4.51
N PRO A 150 -2.94 -7.38 -5.56
CA PRO A 150 -3.17 -8.77 -5.95
C PRO A 150 -1.96 -9.39 -6.64
N ALA A 151 -1.98 -10.72 -6.76
CA ALA A 151 -1.06 -11.45 -7.62
C ALA A 151 -1.46 -11.27 -9.10
N ASP A 152 -0.47 -11.08 -9.97
CA ASP A 152 -0.68 -11.14 -11.41
C ASP A 152 -0.81 -12.60 -11.84
N LEU A 153 -2.05 -13.04 -11.98
CA LEU A 153 -2.36 -14.41 -12.38
C LEU A 153 -1.96 -14.73 -13.83
N THR A 154 -1.59 -13.73 -14.63
CA THR A 154 -1.10 -13.94 -16.00
C THR A 154 0.42 -14.06 -16.04
N ALA A 155 1.13 -13.33 -15.18
CA ALA A 155 2.59 -13.37 -15.09
C ALA A 155 3.10 -14.56 -14.25
N ILE A 156 2.34 -14.96 -13.23
CA ILE A 156 2.77 -16.04 -12.33
C ILE A 156 2.22 -17.38 -12.84
N PHE A 157 3.09 -18.37 -12.99
CA PHE A 157 2.72 -19.77 -13.17
C PHE A 157 2.84 -20.53 -11.85
N VAL A 158 1.84 -21.33 -11.47
CA VAL A 158 1.84 -22.03 -10.18
C VAL A 158 1.39 -23.49 -10.34
N SER A 159 2.13 -24.41 -9.71
CA SER A 159 1.76 -25.82 -9.61
C SER A 159 2.08 -26.38 -8.22
N ASN A 160 1.35 -25.91 -7.20
CA ASN A 160 1.52 -26.44 -5.85
C ASN A 160 0.78 -27.79 -5.68
N PRO A 161 1.45 -28.86 -5.20
CA PRO A 161 0.83 -30.19 -5.08
C PRO A 161 -0.17 -30.28 -3.93
N ARG A 162 -0.15 -29.35 -3.00
CA ARG A 162 -0.99 -29.31 -1.79
C ARG A 162 -1.56 -27.92 -1.57
N CYS A 163 -2.77 -27.85 -1.01
CA CYS A 163 -3.41 -26.61 -0.65
C CYS A 163 -2.61 -25.91 0.47
N PRO A 164 -2.22 -24.63 0.31
CA PRO A 164 -1.50 -23.89 1.35
C PRO A 164 -2.32 -23.65 2.61
N CYS A 165 -3.65 -23.85 2.57
CA CYS A 165 -4.53 -23.60 3.72
C CYS A 165 -4.74 -24.84 4.59
N CYS A 166 -4.87 -26.02 4.00
CA CYS A 166 -5.20 -27.26 4.72
C CYS A 166 -4.26 -28.44 4.41
N THR A 167 -3.24 -28.23 3.58
CA THR A 167 -2.28 -29.24 3.11
C THR A 167 -2.88 -30.40 2.29
N ARG A 168 -4.19 -30.37 2.00
CA ARG A 168 -4.85 -31.38 1.17
C ARG A 168 -4.22 -31.45 -0.22
N SER A 169 -4.00 -32.66 -0.72
CA SER A 169 -3.50 -32.90 -2.08
C SER A 169 -4.40 -32.24 -3.13
N LEU A 170 -3.77 -31.51 -4.05
CA LEU A 170 -4.38 -30.89 -5.23
C LEU A 170 -4.04 -31.65 -6.51
N ALA A 171 -3.16 -32.65 -6.43
CA ALA A 171 -2.82 -33.49 -7.57
C ALA A 171 -4.10 -34.17 -8.08
N PRO A 172 -4.35 -34.18 -9.41
CA PRO A 172 -5.48 -34.92 -9.96
C PRO A 172 -5.35 -36.36 -9.47
N VAL A 173 -6.29 -36.79 -8.63
CA VAL A 173 -6.31 -38.16 -8.14
C VAL A 173 -6.43 -39.03 -9.38
N LYS A 174 -5.37 -39.74 -9.77
CA LYS A 174 -5.52 -40.91 -10.63
C LYS A 174 -6.50 -41.80 -9.87
N LEU A 175 -7.74 -41.88 -10.37
CA LEU A 175 -8.85 -42.59 -9.72
C LEU A 175 -8.38 -43.95 -9.23
N SER A 176 -8.16 -44.09 -7.93
CA SER A 176 -8.01 -45.42 -7.35
C SER A 176 -9.39 -46.05 -7.28
N LEU A 177 -9.46 -47.36 -7.52
CA LEU A 177 -10.72 -48.14 -7.43
C LEU A 177 -11.45 -47.92 -6.09
N ALA A 178 -10.70 -47.68 -5.01
CA ALA A 178 -11.24 -47.41 -3.68
C ALA A 178 -12.00 -46.07 -3.59
N VAL A 179 -11.52 -45.00 -4.24
CA VAL A 179 -12.19 -43.68 -4.23
C VAL A 179 -13.46 -43.71 -5.09
N ALA A 180 -13.43 -44.41 -6.23
CA ALA A 180 -14.61 -44.62 -7.06
C ALA A 180 -15.68 -45.44 -6.31
N ALA A 181 -15.28 -46.52 -5.64
CA ALA A 181 -16.18 -47.34 -4.84
C ALA A 181 -16.80 -46.57 -3.65
N SER A 182 -16.01 -45.72 -2.98
CA SER A 182 -16.49 -44.88 -1.88
C SER A 182 -17.47 -43.80 -2.33
N ALA A 183 -17.25 -43.15 -3.48
CA ALA A 183 -18.18 -42.17 -4.05
C ALA A 183 -19.54 -42.81 -4.43
N ILE A 184 -19.51 -44.04 -4.95
CA ILE A 184 -20.73 -44.82 -5.27
C ILE A 184 -21.46 -45.23 -3.99
N ALA A 185 -20.73 -45.73 -2.98
CA ALA A 185 -21.30 -46.14 -1.69
C ALA A 185 -21.92 -44.96 -0.91
N SER A 186 -21.29 -43.78 -0.95
CA SER A 186 -21.76 -42.58 -0.26
C SER A 186 -22.76 -41.75 -1.06
N ARG A 187 -23.08 -42.13 -2.32
CA ARG A 187 -23.90 -41.34 -3.27
C ARG A 187 -23.47 -39.86 -3.36
N SER A 188 -22.19 -39.58 -3.12
CA SER A 188 -21.63 -38.23 -3.12
C SER A 188 -20.53 -38.13 -4.16
N LEU A 189 -20.72 -37.22 -5.12
CA LEU A 189 -19.68 -36.85 -6.09
C LEU A 189 -18.70 -35.81 -5.53
N ALA A 190 -18.84 -35.40 -4.26
CA ALA A 190 -17.94 -34.45 -3.62
C ALA A 190 -16.44 -34.86 -3.66
N PRO A 191 -16.07 -36.15 -3.50
CA PRO A 191 -14.68 -36.59 -3.65
C PRO A 191 -14.13 -36.48 -5.09
N LEU A 192 -15.01 -36.31 -6.09
CA LEU A 192 -14.69 -36.32 -7.53
C LEU A 192 -14.57 -34.91 -8.13
N LYS A 193 -15.03 -33.86 -7.42
CA LYS A 193 -14.86 -32.47 -7.86
C LYS A 193 -13.57 -31.89 -7.29
N MET A 194 -12.49 -31.97 -8.06
CA MET A 194 -11.36 -31.07 -7.85
C MET A 194 -11.69 -29.68 -8.43
N ASP A 195 -12.61 -28.96 -7.79
CA ASP A 195 -12.85 -27.52 -8.08
C ASP A 195 -11.76 -26.70 -7.37
N THR A 196 -10.54 -26.81 -7.89
CA THR A 196 -9.42 -25.98 -7.45
C THR A 196 -9.54 -24.61 -8.09
N ARG A 197 -9.28 -23.58 -7.30
CA ARG A 197 -9.29 -22.20 -7.77
C ARG A 197 -7.98 -21.53 -7.42
N ARG A 198 -7.62 -20.55 -8.22
CA ARG A 198 -6.46 -19.70 -7.96
C ARG A 198 -6.89 -18.54 -7.07
N CYS A 199 -6.21 -18.37 -5.94
CA CYS A 199 -6.46 -17.24 -5.05
C CYS A 199 -5.99 -15.93 -5.72
N TYR A 200 -6.85 -14.92 -5.71
CA TYR A 200 -6.62 -13.58 -6.25
C TYR A 200 -5.44 -12.87 -5.56
N LEU A 201 -5.29 -13.08 -4.25
CA LEU A 201 -4.28 -12.38 -3.46
C LEU A 201 -2.94 -13.12 -3.44
N CYS A 202 -2.87 -14.35 -2.90
CA CYS A 202 -1.59 -15.08 -2.83
C CYS A 202 -1.16 -15.74 -4.13
N GLY A 203 -2.05 -15.90 -5.11
CA GLY A 203 -1.75 -16.52 -6.40
C GLY A 203 -1.69 -18.05 -6.39
N TYR A 204 -1.75 -18.73 -5.25
CA TYR A 204 -1.72 -20.20 -5.14
C TYR A 204 -3.03 -20.89 -5.58
N LEU A 205 -2.93 -22.16 -5.99
CA LEU A 205 -4.11 -23.03 -6.12
C LEU A 205 -4.58 -23.50 -4.75
N VAL A 206 -5.89 -23.47 -4.53
CA VAL A 206 -6.54 -23.84 -3.27
C VAL A 206 -7.71 -24.80 -3.51
N CYS A 207 -7.94 -25.71 -2.56
CA CYS A 207 -9.02 -26.69 -2.66
C CYS A 207 -10.38 -26.04 -2.43
N ILE A 208 -11.44 -26.73 -2.84
CA ILE A 208 -12.84 -26.26 -2.76
C ILE A 208 -13.27 -25.81 -1.36
N ASP A 209 -12.72 -26.42 -0.31
CA ASP A 209 -13.07 -26.10 1.09
C ASP A 209 -12.30 -24.89 1.64
N CYS A 210 -11.31 -24.38 0.90
CA CYS A 210 -10.39 -23.35 1.39
C CYS A 210 -10.47 -22.04 0.58
N TRP A 211 -11.41 -21.92 -0.36
CA TRP A 211 -11.64 -20.66 -1.07
C TRP A 211 -13.07 -20.16 -0.89
N ASN A 212 -13.21 -18.84 -0.90
CA ASN A 212 -14.48 -18.13 -0.86
C ASN A 212 -14.59 -17.22 -2.08
N ALA A 213 -15.81 -17.10 -2.62
CA ALA A 213 -16.14 -16.07 -3.60
C ALA A 213 -16.41 -14.77 -2.85
N GLU A 214 -15.59 -13.76 -3.11
CA GLU A 214 -15.66 -12.45 -2.47
C GLU A 214 -15.85 -11.37 -3.55
N HIS A 215 -16.14 -10.15 -3.11
CA HIS A 215 -16.13 -8.98 -3.99
C HIS A 215 -15.09 -8.00 -3.49
N MET A 216 -14.48 -7.26 -4.41
CA MET A 216 -13.63 -6.12 -4.09
C MET A 216 -14.17 -4.85 -4.74
N GLU A 217 -13.88 -3.71 -4.10
CA GLU A 217 -14.11 -2.39 -4.65
C GLU A 217 -12.79 -1.82 -5.18
N SER A 218 -12.78 -1.37 -6.44
CA SER A 218 -11.63 -0.60 -6.93
C SER A 218 -11.70 0.83 -6.40
N ALA A 219 -10.57 1.56 -6.46
CA ALA A 219 -10.53 2.98 -6.13
C ALA A 219 -11.51 3.84 -6.95
N ALA A 220 -11.91 3.37 -8.15
CA ALA A 220 -12.93 4.02 -8.97
C ALA A 220 -14.38 3.63 -8.57
N GLY A 221 -14.59 2.98 -7.43
CA GLY A 221 -15.89 2.51 -6.94
C GLY A 221 -16.48 1.33 -7.70
N ARG A 222 -15.70 0.67 -8.58
CA ARG A 222 -16.18 -0.48 -9.36
C ARG A 222 -16.11 -1.76 -8.54
N LEU A 223 -17.11 -2.61 -8.72
CA LEU A 223 -17.18 -3.92 -8.08
C LEU A 223 -16.61 -5.01 -8.97
N ALA A 224 -15.73 -5.84 -8.43
CA ALA A 224 -15.22 -7.03 -9.10
C ALA A 224 -15.39 -8.27 -8.20
N ALA A 225 -15.78 -9.39 -8.81
CA ALA A 225 -15.82 -10.68 -8.12
C ALA A 225 -14.42 -11.31 -8.12
N ILE A 226 -14.00 -11.82 -6.97
CA ILE A 226 -12.67 -12.42 -6.75
C ILE A 226 -12.80 -13.74 -6.01
N VAL A 227 -11.77 -14.58 -6.12
CA VAL A 227 -11.65 -15.81 -5.34
C VAL A 227 -10.52 -15.64 -4.34
N VAL A 228 -10.78 -15.82 -3.06
CA VAL A 228 -9.77 -15.61 -2.00
C VAL A 228 -9.72 -16.84 -1.10
N CYS A 229 -8.52 -17.26 -0.70
CA CYS A 229 -8.36 -18.36 0.22
C CYS A 229 -8.62 -17.95 1.67
N THR A 230 -8.94 -18.92 2.53
CA THR A 230 -9.24 -18.67 3.96
C THR A 230 -8.09 -17.98 4.69
N ARG A 231 -6.82 -18.31 4.37
CA ARG A 231 -5.65 -17.64 4.97
C ARG A 231 -5.50 -16.19 4.51
N CYS A 232 -5.68 -15.91 3.22
CA CYS A 232 -5.67 -14.53 2.71
C CYS A 232 -6.81 -13.69 3.32
N HIS A 233 -7.99 -14.30 3.53
CA HIS A 233 -9.10 -13.66 4.21
C HIS A 233 -8.72 -13.23 5.63
N ALA A 234 -8.07 -14.12 6.38
CA ALA A 234 -7.58 -13.82 7.72
C ALA A 234 -6.47 -12.75 7.71
N CYS A 235 -5.50 -12.81 6.78
CA CYS A 235 -4.47 -11.78 6.63
C CYS A 235 -5.08 -10.39 6.39
N VAL A 236 -6.07 -10.29 5.50
CA VAL A 236 -6.78 -9.02 5.21
C VAL A 236 -7.56 -8.52 6.43
N GLN A 237 -8.03 -9.42 7.30
CA GLN A 237 -8.71 -9.02 8.53
C GLN A 237 -7.75 -8.49 9.60
N ALA A 238 -6.52 -8.99 9.64
CA ALA A 238 -5.50 -8.63 10.63
C ALA A 238 -4.90 -7.23 10.39
N CYS A 239 -4.89 -6.74 9.16
CA CYS A 239 -4.37 -5.41 8.83
C CYS A 239 -5.16 -4.26 9.53
N ASP A 240 -4.48 -3.14 9.74
CA ASP A 240 -5.06 -1.89 10.24
C ASP A 240 -5.48 -0.98 9.08
N TYR A 241 -6.73 -0.52 9.08
CA TYR A 241 -7.30 0.34 8.03
C TYR A 241 -7.74 1.71 8.54
N SER A 242 -7.40 2.04 9.78
CA SER A 242 -7.82 3.27 10.46
C SER A 242 -7.50 4.53 9.65
N GLU A 243 -6.28 4.61 9.10
CA GLU A 243 -5.79 5.78 8.35
C GLU A 243 -6.15 5.76 6.86
N VAL A 244 -6.50 4.60 6.30
CA VAL A 244 -6.83 4.45 4.87
C VAL A 244 -8.16 5.13 4.53
N CYS A 245 -9.12 5.09 5.44
CA CYS A 245 -10.50 5.57 5.21
C CYS A 245 -10.74 7.00 5.71
N ASN A 246 -9.68 7.77 5.99
CA ASN A 246 -9.84 9.15 6.46
C ASN A 246 -10.40 10.03 5.32
N PRO A 247 -11.49 10.80 5.53
CA PRO A 247 -12.07 11.67 4.49
C PRO A 247 -11.09 12.71 3.92
N ASP A 248 -10.07 13.12 4.69
CA ASP A 248 -9.02 14.01 4.18
C ASP A 248 -8.01 13.28 3.25
N SER A 249 -8.07 11.95 3.20
CA SER A 249 -7.17 11.05 2.48
C SER A 249 -7.71 10.53 1.14
N GLU A 250 -8.81 11.08 0.59
CA GLU A 250 -9.32 10.66 -0.73
C GLU A 250 -8.24 10.71 -1.84
N ARG A 251 -7.26 11.62 -1.70
CA ARG A 251 -6.10 11.76 -2.61
C ARG A 251 -5.12 10.59 -2.56
N HIS A 252 -5.17 9.75 -1.53
CA HIS A 252 -4.26 8.61 -1.33
C HIS A 252 -4.93 7.26 -1.66
N CYS A 253 -6.18 7.28 -2.14
CA CYS A 253 -6.91 6.09 -2.50
C CYS A 253 -6.57 5.62 -3.92
N GLY A 254 -6.00 4.41 -4.04
CA GLY A 254 -5.75 3.74 -5.31
C GLY A 254 -4.33 3.21 -5.46
N PRO A 255 -4.01 2.64 -6.63
CA PRO A 255 -2.66 2.15 -6.90
C PRO A 255 -1.69 3.32 -6.91
N THR A 256 -0.50 3.05 -6.39
CA THR A 256 0.60 4.01 -6.36
C THR A 256 1.00 4.40 -7.77
N ARG A 257 1.22 5.69 -8.04
CA ARG A 257 1.51 6.16 -9.41
C ARG A 257 2.47 7.34 -9.44
N VAL A 258 3.04 7.57 -10.63
CA VAL A 258 3.76 8.80 -10.94
C VAL A 258 2.81 9.78 -11.62
N VAL A 259 2.82 11.03 -11.18
CA VAL A 259 1.94 12.10 -11.70
C VAL A 259 2.76 13.24 -12.32
N ALA A 260 2.09 14.08 -13.11
CA ALA A 260 2.71 15.29 -13.64
C ALA A 260 3.12 16.25 -12.52
N ASP A 261 4.16 17.03 -12.78
CA ASP A 261 4.65 18.05 -11.86
C ASP A 261 3.61 19.16 -11.65
N PRO A 262 3.38 19.64 -10.42
CA PRO A 262 2.53 20.80 -10.18
C PRO A 262 3.21 22.08 -10.71
N PRO A 263 2.45 23.09 -11.17
CA PRO A 263 2.99 24.28 -11.83
C PRO A 263 3.83 25.21 -10.94
N GLU A 264 3.83 25.05 -9.61
CA GLU A 264 4.36 26.03 -8.66
C GLU A 264 5.50 25.52 -7.75
N VAL A 265 5.85 24.22 -7.77
CA VAL A 265 6.84 23.66 -6.85
C VAL A 265 7.87 22.82 -7.59
N SER A 266 9.10 23.32 -7.68
CA SER A 266 10.24 22.55 -8.18
C SER A 266 11.08 22.03 -7.02
N ALA A 267 11.01 20.72 -6.76
CA ALA A 267 11.87 20.04 -5.79
C ALA A 267 13.37 20.25 -6.09
N VAL A 268 13.69 20.57 -7.34
CA VAL A 268 15.05 20.87 -7.81
C VAL A 268 15.61 22.13 -7.15
N SER A 269 14.82 23.20 -7.02
CA SER A 269 15.31 24.44 -6.40
C SER A 269 15.73 24.21 -4.94
N LEU A 270 14.92 23.46 -4.17
CA LEU A 270 15.24 23.12 -2.78
C LEU A 270 16.52 22.26 -2.66
N LEU A 271 16.79 21.40 -3.64
CA LEU A 271 18.02 20.62 -3.70
C LEU A 271 19.24 21.49 -3.98
N VAL A 272 19.14 22.36 -4.98
CA VAL A 272 20.24 23.26 -5.38
C VAL A 272 20.57 24.22 -4.25
N ASP A 273 19.55 24.85 -3.66
CA ASP A 273 19.71 25.75 -2.50
C ASP A 273 20.38 25.04 -1.32
N PHE A 274 20.07 23.75 -1.11
CA PHE A 274 20.68 22.97 -0.05
C PHE A 274 22.16 22.63 -0.33
N LEU A 275 22.49 22.25 -1.56
CA LEU A 275 23.88 21.99 -1.96
C LEU A 275 24.71 23.27 -1.88
N ASP A 276 24.15 24.40 -2.32
CA ASP A 276 24.78 25.71 -2.24
C ASP A 276 25.01 26.13 -0.78
N ALA A 277 24.00 25.99 0.08
CA ALA A 277 24.14 26.22 1.51
C ALA A 277 25.17 25.29 2.18
N SER A 278 25.26 24.04 1.75
CA SER A 278 26.25 23.08 2.26
C SER A 278 27.67 23.47 1.86
N LEU A 279 27.87 23.94 0.63
CA LEU A 279 29.14 24.51 0.19
C LEU A 279 29.47 25.79 0.96
N ALA A 280 28.51 26.69 1.16
CA ALA A 280 28.76 27.94 1.89
C ALA A 280 29.18 27.70 3.36
N GLN A 281 28.66 26.65 3.99
CA GLN A 281 28.99 26.29 5.37
C GLN A 281 30.31 25.51 5.49
N ALA A 282 30.70 24.75 4.47
CA ALA A 282 31.91 23.94 4.49
C ALA A 282 33.18 24.78 4.20
N PRO A 283 34.17 24.82 5.10
CA PRO A 283 35.40 25.58 4.88
C PRO A 283 36.14 25.18 3.60
N ILE A 284 36.79 26.14 2.94
CA ILE A 284 37.58 25.87 1.73
C ILE A 284 38.70 24.86 2.04
N GLY A 285 38.76 23.79 1.24
CA GLY A 285 39.72 22.69 1.44
C GLY A 285 39.33 21.68 2.53
N SER A 286 38.16 21.82 3.16
CA SER A 286 37.67 20.80 4.10
C SER A 286 37.28 19.52 3.37
N SER A 287 37.35 18.39 4.09
CA SER A 287 36.88 17.11 3.57
C SER A 287 35.36 17.10 3.33
N GLU A 288 34.60 17.89 4.11
CA GLU A 288 33.15 18.09 3.90
C GLU A 288 32.85 18.78 2.57
N ARG A 289 33.59 19.86 2.24
CA ARG A 289 33.44 20.54 0.94
C ARG A 289 33.77 19.58 -0.20
N ALA A 290 34.81 18.78 -0.07
CA ALA A 290 35.20 17.78 -1.07
C ALA A 290 34.11 16.71 -1.28
N VAL A 291 33.42 16.29 -0.23
CA VAL A 291 32.27 15.37 -0.32
C VAL A 291 31.15 15.99 -1.14
N VAL A 292 30.73 17.22 -0.81
CA VAL A 292 29.65 17.91 -1.53
C VAL A 292 29.98 18.06 -3.02
N LEU A 293 31.22 18.47 -3.34
CA LEU A 293 31.67 18.59 -4.73
C LEU A 293 31.75 17.24 -5.44
N SER A 294 32.16 16.18 -4.74
CA SER A 294 32.16 14.82 -5.31
C SER A 294 30.75 14.38 -5.69
N VAL A 295 29.74 14.68 -4.86
CA VAL A 295 28.33 14.41 -5.17
C VAL A 295 27.86 15.22 -6.39
N ILE A 296 28.09 16.53 -6.41
CA ILE A 296 27.72 17.42 -7.53
C ILE A 296 28.33 16.93 -8.84
N ARG A 297 29.65 16.68 -8.85
CA ARG A 297 30.37 16.23 -10.06
C ARG A 297 29.89 14.86 -10.53
N THR A 298 29.62 13.93 -9.62
CA THR A 298 29.12 12.60 -10.00
C THR A 298 27.70 12.69 -10.58
N LEU A 299 26.85 13.57 -10.05
CA LEU A 299 25.51 13.83 -10.60
C LEU A 299 25.57 14.43 -12.02
N LEU A 300 26.54 15.32 -12.28
CA LEU A 300 26.78 15.89 -13.62
C LEU A 300 27.35 14.85 -14.61
N GLN A 301 28.29 14.01 -14.18
CA GLN A 301 28.97 13.03 -15.04
C GLN A 301 28.08 11.88 -15.54
N GLN A 302 26.97 11.59 -14.85
CA GLN A 302 26.03 10.54 -15.26
C GLN A 302 25.43 10.75 -16.66
N GLU A 303 25.51 11.96 -17.23
CA GLU A 303 25.05 12.24 -18.59
C GLU A 303 26.14 12.12 -19.67
N GLN A 304 27.41 12.35 -19.34
CA GLN A 304 28.50 12.35 -20.33
C GLN A 304 28.79 10.96 -20.93
N ARG A 305 28.24 9.89 -20.34
CA ARG A 305 28.32 8.53 -20.92
C ARG A 305 27.50 8.34 -22.20
N GLY A 306 26.71 9.34 -22.61
CA GLY A 306 25.98 9.36 -23.89
C GLY A 306 26.54 10.29 -24.96
N ASP A 307 27.44 11.21 -24.61
CA ASP A 307 28.05 12.18 -25.54
C ASP A 307 29.54 12.27 -25.24
N THR A 308 30.35 11.51 -25.98
CA THR A 308 31.80 11.70 -26.00
C THR A 308 32.12 12.99 -26.74
N THR A 309 32.23 14.09 -26.02
CA THR A 309 33.08 15.22 -26.40
C THR A 309 33.94 15.57 -25.20
N GLU A 310 35.20 15.14 -25.27
CA GLU A 310 36.29 15.63 -24.43
C GLU A 310 36.55 17.08 -24.84
N ASP A 311 35.83 18.04 -24.24
CA ASP A 311 36.22 19.45 -24.29
C ASP A 311 37.03 19.74 -23.01
N ASP A 312 38.31 19.37 -23.05
CA ASP A 312 39.34 19.93 -22.20
C ASP A 312 39.57 21.40 -22.62
N ASP A 313 38.76 22.32 -22.11
CA ASP A 313 39.08 23.76 -22.14
C ASP A 313 39.55 24.18 -20.74
N ASP A 314 40.84 23.99 -20.49
CA ASP A 314 41.58 24.48 -19.31
C ASP A 314 41.74 26.01 -19.40
N GLY A 315 40.61 26.71 -19.20
CA GLY A 315 40.57 28.15 -18.97
C GLY A 315 40.66 28.45 -17.48
N GLY A 316 41.75 29.09 -17.06
CA GLY A 316 42.09 29.37 -15.65
C GLY A 316 41.06 30.17 -14.85
N CYS A 317 39.99 29.51 -14.40
CA CYS A 317 39.03 30.02 -13.43
C CYS A 317 39.50 29.72 -12.01
N SER A 318 39.24 30.65 -11.10
CA SER A 318 39.48 30.40 -9.67
C SER A 318 38.60 29.25 -9.19
N GLY A 319 39.10 28.41 -8.28
CA GLY A 319 38.39 27.19 -7.85
C GLY A 319 36.95 27.41 -7.38
N GLN A 320 36.64 28.58 -6.79
CA GLN A 320 35.30 28.95 -6.36
C GLN A 320 34.34 29.25 -7.52
N GLN A 321 34.82 29.86 -8.61
CA GLN A 321 33.99 30.13 -9.79
C GLN A 321 33.55 28.83 -10.47
N GLN A 322 34.41 27.81 -10.47
CA GLN A 322 34.06 26.48 -11.00
C GLN A 322 33.01 25.79 -10.11
N GLU A 323 33.10 25.91 -8.79
CA GLU A 323 32.14 25.32 -7.85
C GLU A 323 30.74 25.93 -8.03
N ASP A 324 30.64 27.26 -8.15
CA ASP A 324 29.37 27.97 -8.40
C ASP A 324 28.78 27.59 -9.77
N GLU A 325 29.65 27.42 -10.78
CA GLU A 325 29.25 26.99 -12.12
C GLU A 325 28.74 25.55 -12.13
N ASP A 326 29.39 24.63 -11.40
CA ASP A 326 28.98 23.23 -11.29
C ASP A 326 27.59 23.12 -10.62
N VAL A 327 27.33 23.89 -9.55
CA VAL A 327 26.01 23.92 -8.88
C VAL A 327 24.94 24.48 -9.82
N THR A 328 25.25 25.55 -10.55
CA THR A 328 24.33 26.16 -11.51
C THR A 328 23.99 25.20 -12.65
N LYS A 329 25.01 24.52 -13.21
CA LYS A 329 24.84 23.46 -14.22
C LYS A 329 23.95 22.34 -13.71
N LEU A 330 24.15 21.91 -12.46
CA LEU A 330 23.33 20.86 -11.85
C LEU A 330 21.86 21.30 -11.71
N GLY A 331 21.62 22.55 -11.31
CA GLY A 331 20.26 23.10 -11.24
C GLY A 331 19.56 23.13 -12.59
N HIS A 332 20.25 23.54 -13.65
CA HIS A 332 19.72 23.46 -15.01
C HIS A 332 19.44 22.02 -15.45
N LEU A 333 20.34 21.09 -15.16
CA LEU A 333 20.20 19.68 -15.53
C LEU A 333 18.99 19.02 -14.85
N LEU A 334 18.81 19.27 -13.55
CA LEU A 334 17.69 18.69 -12.80
C LEU A 334 16.36 19.37 -13.13
N GLY A 335 16.38 20.66 -13.49
CA GLY A 335 15.18 21.46 -13.82
C GLY A 335 14.72 21.42 -15.28
N ASP A 336 15.49 20.79 -16.17
CA ASP A 336 15.16 20.71 -17.60
C ASP A 336 14.02 19.71 -17.86
N GLU A 337 12.81 20.24 -18.09
CA GLU A 337 11.63 19.43 -18.39
C GLU A 337 11.78 18.53 -19.62
N GLN A 338 12.61 18.92 -20.60
CA GLN A 338 12.83 18.14 -21.82
C GLN A 338 13.65 16.88 -21.53
N ARG A 339 14.41 16.87 -20.44
CA ARG A 339 15.22 15.73 -19.97
C ARG A 339 14.47 14.81 -19.03
N LEU A 340 13.27 15.20 -18.57
CA LEU A 340 12.45 14.33 -17.73
C LEU A 340 11.87 13.18 -18.55
N PRO A 341 11.87 11.95 -18.02
CA PRO A 341 11.22 10.81 -18.68
C PRO A 341 9.74 11.07 -18.89
N THR A 342 9.14 10.51 -19.94
CA THR A 342 7.68 10.61 -20.12
C THR A 342 6.96 9.94 -18.94
N LEU A 343 5.71 10.34 -18.67
CA LEU A 343 4.93 9.73 -17.60
C LEU A 343 4.75 8.22 -17.81
N GLU A 344 4.59 7.74 -19.05
CA GLU A 344 4.49 6.30 -19.30
C GLU A 344 5.82 5.54 -19.06
N ALA A 345 6.96 6.23 -19.19
CA ALA A 345 8.27 5.65 -18.90
C ALA A 345 8.52 5.54 -17.38
N CYS A 346 7.85 6.35 -16.57
CA CYS A 346 7.95 6.34 -15.11
C CYS A 346 7.19 5.16 -14.48
N LYS A 347 7.78 3.97 -14.56
CA LYS A 347 7.18 2.74 -14.03
C LYS A 347 7.48 2.57 -12.55
N LEU A 348 6.49 2.11 -11.81
CA LEU A 348 6.63 1.63 -10.43
C LEU A 348 6.49 0.11 -10.40
N GLY A 349 7.43 -0.56 -9.75
CA GLY A 349 7.40 -2.01 -9.56
C GLY A 349 6.19 -2.40 -8.72
N ASN A 350 5.46 -3.43 -9.13
CA ASN A 350 4.41 -4.06 -8.33
C ASN A 350 3.30 -3.12 -7.80
N ALA A 351 3.06 -1.98 -8.46
CA ALA A 351 2.09 -0.98 -8.02
C ALA A 351 0.64 -1.45 -8.15
N GLU A 352 0.28 -2.07 -9.27
CA GLU A 352 -1.09 -2.57 -9.51
C GLU A 352 -1.24 -4.05 -9.20
N ARG A 353 -0.23 -4.86 -9.56
CA ARG A 353 -0.21 -6.32 -9.38
C ARG A 353 1.21 -6.78 -9.13
N ARG A 354 1.36 -7.81 -8.32
CA ARG A 354 2.66 -8.42 -8.00
C ARG A 354 2.96 -9.58 -8.93
N ASN A 355 4.22 -9.69 -9.34
CA ASN A 355 4.73 -10.80 -10.15
C ASN A 355 5.20 -12.02 -9.32
N TYR A 356 4.89 -12.07 -8.02
CA TYR A 356 5.25 -13.18 -7.12
C TYR A 356 4.09 -13.66 -6.23
N LEU A 357 4.23 -14.90 -5.76
CA LEU A 357 3.29 -15.55 -4.83
C LEU A 357 3.47 -15.01 -3.40
N LEU A 358 2.42 -15.11 -2.56
CA LEU A 358 2.54 -14.85 -1.13
C LEU A 358 2.56 -16.15 -0.34
N ASP A 359 3.68 -16.40 0.34
CA ASP A 359 3.83 -17.52 1.27
C ASP A 359 3.22 -17.13 2.61
N LEU A 360 1.92 -17.43 2.74
CA LEU A 360 1.09 -16.97 3.86
C LEU A 360 1.60 -17.50 5.22
N PRO A 361 1.51 -16.67 6.29
CA PRO A 361 1.94 -17.05 7.64
C PRO A 361 0.90 -17.91 8.34
N ASP A 362 1.34 -18.77 9.27
CA ASP A 362 0.45 -19.66 10.03
C ASP A 362 -0.50 -18.86 10.94
N ASP A 363 0.04 -17.83 11.61
CA ASP A 363 -0.72 -16.85 12.36
C ASP A 363 -0.64 -15.47 11.69
N PRO A 364 -1.72 -14.98 11.08
CA PRO A 364 -1.76 -13.67 10.42
C PRO A 364 -1.85 -12.49 11.39
N GLU A 365 -2.16 -12.68 12.68
CA GLU A 365 -2.22 -11.57 13.65
C GLU A 365 -0.83 -11.14 14.12
N THR A 366 0.11 -12.10 14.17
CA THR A 366 1.45 -11.87 14.74
C THR A 366 2.57 -11.92 13.70
N SER A 367 2.25 -12.27 12.44
CA SER A 367 3.24 -12.45 11.38
C SER A 367 2.70 -12.04 10.01
N VAL A 368 3.61 -11.88 9.05
CA VAL A 368 3.34 -11.55 7.65
C VAL A 368 3.81 -12.67 6.74
N PRO A 369 3.39 -12.69 5.45
CA PRO A 369 3.95 -13.61 4.48
C PRO A 369 5.48 -13.51 4.41
N CYS A 370 6.15 -14.64 4.17
CA CYS A 370 7.61 -14.63 3.98
C CYS A 370 7.98 -13.73 2.79
N GLY A 371 9.07 -12.96 2.96
CA GLY A 371 9.58 -12.09 1.89
C GLY A 371 9.92 -12.90 0.61
N PRO A 372 9.48 -12.45 -0.57
CA PRO A 372 9.72 -13.18 -1.82
C PRO A 372 11.20 -13.16 -2.20
N MET A 373 11.70 -14.22 -2.82
CA MET A 373 13.09 -14.28 -3.31
C MET A 373 13.13 -14.12 -4.83
N PRO A 374 14.00 -13.25 -5.39
CA PRO A 374 14.21 -13.15 -6.83
C PRO A 374 14.72 -14.46 -7.42
N SER A 375 14.34 -14.76 -8.68
CA SER A 375 14.80 -15.98 -9.37
C SER A 375 16.29 -15.96 -9.73
N ASP A 376 16.86 -14.76 -9.84
CA ASP A 376 18.25 -14.45 -10.20
C ASP A 376 19.11 -14.10 -8.98
N GLU A 377 18.71 -14.56 -7.80
CA GLU A 377 19.35 -14.25 -6.52
C GLU A 377 20.85 -14.57 -6.49
N ASP A 378 21.26 -15.72 -7.04
CA ASP A 378 22.67 -16.11 -7.09
C ASP A 378 23.50 -15.15 -7.96
N ALA A 379 22.93 -14.70 -9.08
CA ALA A 379 23.57 -13.72 -9.97
C ALA A 379 23.68 -12.35 -9.30
N ARG A 380 22.63 -11.94 -8.58
CA ARG A 380 22.60 -10.71 -7.78
C ARG A 380 23.68 -10.69 -6.70
N LEU A 381 23.79 -11.76 -5.90
CA LEU A 381 24.80 -11.89 -4.86
C LEU A 381 26.22 -11.95 -5.45
N SER A 382 26.38 -12.58 -6.60
CA SER A 382 27.67 -12.65 -7.32
C SER A 382 28.10 -11.26 -7.82
N ALA A 383 27.17 -10.49 -8.40
CA ALA A 383 27.41 -9.12 -8.83
C ALA A 383 27.77 -8.21 -7.64
N ALA A 384 27.00 -8.29 -6.54
CA ALA A 384 27.30 -7.54 -5.31
C ALA A 384 28.68 -7.88 -4.73
N ARG A 385 29.07 -9.17 -4.76
CA ARG A 385 30.40 -9.61 -4.32
C ARG A 385 31.51 -9.10 -5.23
N ALA A 386 31.34 -9.20 -6.54
CA ALA A 386 32.33 -8.74 -7.50
C ALA A 386 32.54 -7.23 -7.43
N ALA A 387 31.49 -6.45 -7.18
CA ALA A 387 31.55 -5.01 -6.96
C ALA A 387 32.09 -4.62 -5.56
N GLY A 388 32.49 -5.58 -4.72
CA GLY A 388 33.03 -5.32 -3.38
C GLY A 388 31.98 -4.88 -2.35
N LEU A 389 30.69 -4.91 -2.69
CA LEU A 389 29.62 -4.39 -1.83
C LEU A 389 29.41 -5.23 -0.57
N LEU A 390 29.56 -6.56 -0.68
CA LEU A 390 29.45 -7.42 0.49
C LEU A 390 30.62 -7.22 1.48
N LEU A 391 31.81 -6.86 0.98
CA LEU A 391 32.94 -6.49 1.85
C LEU A 391 32.69 -5.17 2.55
N LEU A 392 32.11 -4.21 1.82
CA LEU A 392 31.73 -2.91 2.38
C LEU A 392 30.66 -3.06 3.48
N VAL A 393 29.69 -3.95 3.27
CA VAL A 393 28.69 -4.34 4.26
C VAL A 393 29.34 -4.85 5.55
N ASP A 394 30.29 -5.77 5.46
CA ASP A 394 30.98 -6.35 6.63
C ASP A 394 31.75 -5.29 7.44
N ARG A 395 32.19 -4.20 6.79
CA ARG A 395 32.91 -3.08 7.41
C ARG A 395 32.03 -1.97 7.97
N LEU A 396 30.81 -1.82 7.46
CA LEU A 396 29.92 -0.70 7.83
C LEU A 396 28.75 -1.11 8.70
N ALA A 397 28.09 -2.22 8.35
CA ALA A 397 26.85 -2.67 8.96
C ALA A 397 26.82 -4.21 9.11
N PRO A 398 27.82 -4.83 9.77
CA PRO A 398 27.84 -6.28 9.97
C PRO A 398 26.67 -6.76 10.83
N GLU A 399 26.33 -8.05 10.72
CA GLU A 399 25.27 -8.67 11.53
C GLU A 399 25.55 -8.56 13.04
N ILE A 400 26.82 -8.65 13.42
CA ILE A 400 27.28 -8.42 14.79
C ILE A 400 27.83 -6.99 14.84
N PRO A 401 27.25 -6.08 15.65
CA PRO A 401 27.71 -4.71 15.73
C PRO A 401 29.22 -4.60 16.02
N LEU A 402 29.88 -3.67 15.32
CA LEU A 402 31.29 -3.39 15.50
C LEU A 402 31.58 -2.87 16.92
N THR A 403 32.77 -3.16 17.41
CA THR A 403 33.32 -2.47 18.59
C THR A 403 33.59 -1.00 18.28
N GLU A 404 33.68 -0.15 19.29
CA GLU A 404 33.96 1.30 19.11
C GLU A 404 35.25 1.53 18.29
N GLN A 405 36.26 0.68 18.48
CA GLN A 405 37.54 0.75 17.77
C GLN A 405 37.38 0.46 16.28
N GLU A 406 36.66 -0.62 15.92
CA GLU A 406 36.45 -1.02 14.53
C GLU A 406 35.54 -0.06 13.76
N ALA A 407 34.69 0.68 14.49
CA ALA A 407 33.81 1.72 13.98
C ALA A 407 34.55 3.02 13.61
N VAL A 408 35.73 3.27 14.20
CA VAL A 408 36.60 4.42 13.86
C VAL A 408 37.33 4.18 12.53
N ASP A 409 37.73 2.94 12.26
CA ASP A 409 38.39 2.55 11.00
C ASP A 409 37.40 2.26 9.86
N ALA A 410 36.12 2.59 10.06
CA ALA A 410 35.08 2.35 9.08
C ALA A 410 35.25 3.25 7.84
N PRO A 411 34.94 2.76 6.62
CA PRO A 411 34.93 3.59 5.43
C PRO A 411 34.07 4.85 5.60
N ASP A 412 34.51 5.97 5.03
CA ASP A 412 33.75 7.21 5.03
C ASP A 412 32.46 7.05 4.21
N VAL A 413 31.33 7.42 4.79
CA VAL A 413 29.98 7.31 4.19
C VAL A 413 29.28 8.66 4.05
N ARG A 414 29.97 9.78 4.30
CA ARG A 414 29.36 11.12 4.24
C ARG A 414 28.75 11.47 2.89
N ASP A 415 29.30 10.92 1.80
CA ASP A 415 28.70 11.06 0.46
C ASP A 415 27.34 10.35 0.36
N LEU A 416 27.21 9.14 0.91
CA LEU A 416 25.95 8.41 0.98
C LEU A 416 24.96 9.05 1.95
N GLU A 417 25.42 9.59 3.08
CA GLU A 417 24.59 10.35 4.03
C GLU A 417 24.04 11.62 3.37
N LEU A 418 24.87 12.35 2.62
CA LEU A 418 24.42 13.50 1.84
C LEU A 418 23.34 13.09 0.81
N LEU A 419 23.50 11.96 0.12
CA LEU A 419 22.45 11.45 -0.79
C LEU A 419 21.13 11.13 -0.05
N CYS A 420 21.19 10.60 1.17
CA CYS A 420 20.00 10.39 2.01
C CYS A 420 19.33 11.72 2.39
N GLU A 421 20.10 12.76 2.72
CA GLU A 421 19.56 14.09 3.03
C GLU A 421 18.91 14.75 1.82
N LEU A 422 19.53 14.63 0.63
CA LEU A 422 18.96 15.07 -0.64
C LEU A 422 17.65 14.33 -0.92
N ALA A 423 17.60 13.01 -0.72
CA ALA A 423 16.41 12.20 -0.93
C ALA A 423 15.24 12.61 -0.01
N VAL A 424 15.50 12.87 1.27
CA VAL A 424 14.52 13.39 2.23
C VAL A 424 13.93 14.72 1.75
N LYS A 425 14.77 15.62 1.23
CA LYS A 425 14.33 16.93 0.73
C LYS A 425 13.49 16.82 -0.54
N VAL A 426 13.88 15.95 -1.46
CA VAL A 426 13.15 15.72 -2.72
C VAL A 426 11.74 15.22 -2.43
N LEU A 427 11.61 14.23 -1.56
CA LEU A 427 10.34 13.53 -1.34
C LEU A 427 9.51 14.07 -0.17
N GLY A 428 10.07 14.99 0.63
CA GLY A 428 9.46 15.46 1.87
C GLY A 428 9.26 14.35 2.92
N CYS A 429 10.16 13.37 2.96
CA CYS A 429 10.09 12.21 3.84
C CYS A 429 10.67 12.49 5.23
N SER A 430 10.46 11.59 6.20
CA SER A 430 11.09 11.73 7.52
C SER A 430 12.51 11.19 7.52
N ASP A 431 12.72 10.02 6.90
CA ASP A 431 13.99 9.31 6.96
C ASP A 431 14.32 8.69 5.61
N ALA A 432 15.61 8.62 5.28
CA ALA A 432 16.13 7.92 4.10
C ALA A 432 17.33 7.04 4.43
N PHE A 433 17.53 6.02 3.60
CA PHE A 433 18.53 4.98 3.77
C PHE A 433 19.17 4.61 2.45
N VAL A 434 20.47 4.36 2.45
CA VAL A 434 21.17 3.59 1.42
C VAL A 434 21.44 2.20 1.98
N THR A 435 20.87 1.18 1.33
CA THR A 435 20.97 -0.19 1.79
C THR A 435 21.55 -1.12 0.73
N VAL A 436 22.20 -2.20 1.19
CA VAL A 436 22.62 -3.32 0.36
C VAL A 436 22.01 -4.60 0.91
N MET A 437 21.41 -5.40 0.03
CA MET A 437 20.78 -6.64 0.42
C MET A 437 21.77 -7.80 0.40
N GLY A 438 22.12 -8.31 1.57
CA GLY A 438 22.89 -9.52 1.76
C GLY A 438 22.07 -10.80 1.54
N PRO A 439 22.63 -11.98 1.84
CA PRO A 439 21.90 -13.24 1.74
C PRO A 439 20.78 -13.35 2.78
N ARG A 440 21.03 -12.91 4.02
CA ARG A 440 20.12 -13.06 5.18
C ARG A 440 19.63 -11.74 5.78
N HIS A 441 20.37 -10.66 5.58
CA HIS A 441 20.08 -9.37 6.16
C HIS A 441 20.10 -8.27 5.09
N GLU A 442 19.30 -7.25 5.31
CA GLU A 442 19.45 -5.95 4.70
C GLU A 442 20.37 -5.09 5.57
N HIS A 443 21.37 -4.48 4.94
CA HIS A 443 22.40 -3.73 5.64
C HIS A 443 22.27 -2.25 5.31
N VAL A 444 22.06 -1.42 6.34
CA VAL A 444 21.89 0.03 6.23
C VAL A 444 23.27 0.68 6.27
N LEU A 445 23.79 1.08 5.11
CA LEU A 445 25.14 1.64 4.98
C LEU A 445 25.19 3.13 5.30
N ALA A 446 24.12 3.85 5.02
CA ALA A 446 23.92 5.25 5.41
C ALA A 446 22.45 5.50 5.73
N ALA A 447 22.17 6.41 6.65
CA ALA A 447 20.82 6.79 7.05
C ALA A 447 20.78 8.24 7.55
N THR A 448 19.68 8.96 7.32
CA THR A 448 19.49 10.29 7.93
C THR A 448 19.22 10.22 9.43
N HIS A 449 18.67 9.11 9.92
CA HIS A 449 18.35 8.94 11.32
C HIS A 449 19.35 7.99 12.00
N PRO A 450 20.06 8.45 13.05
CA PRO A 450 21.18 7.72 13.64
C PRO A 450 20.77 6.39 14.26
N GLY A 451 19.51 6.25 14.71
CA GLY A 451 18.97 4.99 15.23
C GLY A 451 18.88 3.84 14.22
N PHE A 452 19.03 4.11 12.93
CA PHE A 452 19.06 3.09 11.87
C PHE A 452 20.43 2.97 11.20
N ALA A 453 21.34 3.91 11.45
CA ALA A 453 22.66 3.89 10.86
C ALA A 453 23.38 2.60 11.26
N ARG A 454 23.99 1.93 10.29
CA ARG A 454 24.76 0.69 10.49
C ARG A 454 23.95 -0.50 11.01
N ALA A 455 22.62 -0.47 10.86
CA ALA A 455 21.76 -1.58 11.24
C ALA A 455 21.82 -2.73 10.21
N ALA A 456 21.75 -3.97 10.70
CA ALA A 456 21.50 -5.16 9.91
C ALA A 456 20.12 -5.72 10.28
N VAL A 457 19.18 -5.71 9.34
CA VAL A 457 17.78 -6.12 9.56
C VAL A 457 17.53 -7.45 8.86
N PRO A 458 16.87 -8.45 9.50
CA PRO A 458 16.55 -9.70 8.83
C PRO A 458 15.80 -9.46 7.52
N ARG A 459 16.36 -9.95 6.42
CA ARG A 459 15.93 -9.67 5.04
C ARG A 459 14.45 -9.96 4.81
N GLU A 460 13.97 -11.07 5.36
CA GLU A 460 12.58 -11.50 5.24
C GLU A 460 11.57 -10.53 5.89
N GLN A 461 12.04 -9.63 6.76
CA GLN A 461 11.23 -8.66 7.49
C GLN A 461 11.30 -7.25 6.92
N THR A 462 11.83 -7.07 5.70
CA THR A 462 12.01 -5.74 5.11
C THR A 462 11.12 -5.46 3.91
N MET A 463 10.79 -4.18 3.72
CA MET A 463 10.05 -3.71 2.53
C MET A 463 10.93 -3.78 1.28
N CYS A 464 12.24 -3.53 1.42
CA CYS A 464 13.20 -3.57 0.32
C CYS A 464 13.32 -4.98 -0.29
N GLN A 465 13.07 -6.04 0.47
CA GLN A 465 12.98 -7.39 -0.09
C GLN A 465 11.89 -7.52 -1.16
N HIS A 466 10.76 -6.85 -0.97
CA HIS A 466 9.67 -6.84 -1.94
C HIS A 466 9.98 -5.93 -3.14
N ALA A 467 10.79 -4.89 -2.92
CA ALA A 467 11.29 -4.00 -3.97
C ALA A 467 12.25 -4.72 -4.93
N LEU A 468 13.04 -5.69 -4.46
CA LEU A 468 13.95 -6.48 -5.30
C LEU A 468 13.26 -7.32 -6.38
N MET A 469 11.95 -7.52 -6.30
CA MET A 469 11.19 -8.30 -7.27
C MET A 469 10.91 -7.56 -8.60
N ALA A 470 11.39 -6.32 -8.74
CA ALA A 470 11.31 -5.52 -9.96
C ALA A 470 12.55 -4.65 -10.13
N SER A 471 12.88 -4.31 -11.38
CA SER A 471 13.96 -3.36 -11.73
C SER A 471 13.52 -1.90 -11.68
N TYR A 472 12.34 -1.61 -11.12
CA TYR A 472 11.73 -0.29 -11.08
C TYR A 472 11.57 0.16 -9.63
N PRO A 473 11.50 1.48 -9.36
CA PRO A 473 11.20 1.98 -8.03
C PRO A 473 9.93 1.37 -7.45
N PHE A 474 9.93 1.08 -6.16
CA PHE A 474 8.85 0.40 -5.45
C PHE A 474 8.24 1.35 -4.42
N LEU A 475 6.94 1.61 -4.55
CA LEU A 475 6.20 2.52 -3.66
C LEU A 475 5.13 1.75 -2.89
N ILE A 476 5.02 2.02 -1.59
CA ILE A 476 3.95 1.51 -0.74
C ILE A 476 3.28 2.68 -0.03
N THR A 477 1.95 2.65 -0.05
CA THR A 477 1.10 3.50 0.79
C THR A 477 0.38 2.62 1.80
N HIS A 478 0.28 3.06 3.04
CA HIS A 478 -0.34 2.32 4.14
C HIS A 478 0.20 0.88 4.35
N PRO A 479 1.50 0.69 4.67
CA PRO A 479 2.03 -0.63 5.00
C PRO A 479 1.27 -1.36 6.11
N GLU A 480 0.66 -0.63 7.05
CA GLU A 480 -0.21 -1.19 8.10
C GLU A 480 -1.49 -1.85 7.57
N ALA A 481 -1.93 -1.42 6.39
CA ALA A 481 -3.12 -1.92 5.71
C ALA A 481 -2.80 -2.99 4.67
N ASP A 482 -1.52 -3.30 4.43
CA ASP A 482 -1.07 -4.24 3.41
C ASP A 482 -0.68 -5.58 4.05
N VAL A 483 -1.24 -6.67 3.53
CA VAL A 483 -0.98 -8.03 4.06
C VAL A 483 0.49 -8.41 4.06
N ARG A 484 1.34 -7.78 3.23
CA ARG A 484 2.78 -8.03 3.16
C ARG A 484 3.55 -7.44 4.35
N PHE A 485 3.03 -6.38 4.97
CA PHE A 485 3.82 -5.50 5.84
C PHE A 485 3.23 -5.23 7.22
N GLN A 486 1.93 -5.50 7.41
CA GLN A 486 1.17 -5.05 8.60
C GLN A 486 1.77 -5.45 9.95
N ALA A 487 2.37 -6.65 10.05
CA ALA A 487 3.03 -7.16 11.25
C ALA A 487 4.56 -7.30 11.09
N GLN A 488 5.18 -6.60 10.13
CA GLN A 488 6.64 -6.53 10.07
C GLN A 488 7.19 -5.72 11.25
N GLY A 489 8.35 -6.14 11.77
CA GLY A 489 9.02 -5.48 12.91
C GLY A 489 9.09 -3.96 12.75
N PRO A 490 9.66 -3.43 11.65
CA PRO A 490 9.72 -1.98 11.41
C PRO A 490 8.35 -1.28 11.40
N THR A 491 7.33 -1.85 10.75
CA THR A 491 5.97 -1.28 10.68
C THR A 491 5.28 -1.27 12.05
N SER A 492 5.56 -2.26 12.90
CA SER A 492 4.98 -2.35 14.24
C SER A 492 5.65 -1.41 15.26
N GLN A 493 6.93 -1.07 15.06
CA GLN A 493 7.71 -0.24 15.98
C GLN A 493 7.72 1.25 15.58
N VAL A 494 7.58 1.54 14.28
CA VAL A 494 7.58 2.89 13.73
C VAL A 494 6.30 3.08 12.92
N PRO A 495 5.57 4.20 13.08
CA PRO A 495 4.33 4.46 12.34
C PRO A 495 4.62 4.84 10.89
N ILE A 496 5.14 3.89 10.10
CA ILE A 496 5.43 4.05 8.68
C ILE A 496 4.10 4.03 7.91
N ARG A 497 3.83 5.09 7.15
CA ARG A 497 2.62 5.24 6.31
C ARG A 497 2.95 5.38 4.82
N PHE A 498 4.20 5.65 4.52
CA PHE A 498 4.73 5.76 3.17
C PHE A 498 6.13 5.14 3.13
N TYR A 499 6.38 4.37 2.08
CA TYR A 499 7.71 3.88 1.72
C TYR A 499 7.91 4.04 0.22
N VAL A 500 9.09 4.47 -0.18
CA VAL A 500 9.53 4.37 -1.58
C VAL A 500 10.99 3.94 -1.65
N GLY A 501 11.31 3.00 -2.52
CA GLY A 501 12.67 2.50 -2.73
C GLY A 501 13.08 2.60 -4.19
N PHE A 502 14.23 3.23 -4.45
CA PHE A 502 14.85 3.32 -5.78
C PHE A 502 16.01 2.34 -5.87
N PRO A 503 16.11 1.54 -6.95
CA PRO A 503 17.15 0.52 -7.10
C PRO A 503 18.57 1.08 -7.00
N VAL A 504 19.37 0.48 -6.13
CA VAL A 504 20.85 0.58 -6.16
C VAL A 504 21.37 -0.66 -6.88
N THR A 505 22.26 -0.47 -7.85
CA THR A 505 22.62 -1.51 -8.82
C THR A 505 24.12 -1.82 -8.84
N ALA A 506 24.46 -3.01 -9.36
CA ALA A 506 25.82 -3.43 -9.67
C ALA A 506 25.89 -4.04 -11.08
N PRO A 507 27.06 -4.00 -11.75
CA PRO A 507 27.26 -4.65 -13.04
C PRO A 507 27.11 -6.18 -12.94
N LEU A 508 26.37 -6.78 -13.88
CA LEU A 508 26.24 -8.23 -13.99
C LEU A 508 27.52 -8.84 -14.60
N LEU A 509 27.88 -10.06 -14.17
CA LEU A 509 29.09 -10.75 -14.60
C LEU A 509 28.96 -11.55 -15.91
N GLU A 510 27.76 -11.63 -16.53
CA GLU A 510 27.55 -12.50 -17.69
C GLU A 510 28.11 -11.95 -19.01
N LYS A 511 28.73 -12.88 -19.75
CA LYS A 511 29.53 -12.69 -20.96
C LYS A 511 28.86 -11.85 -22.03
N ALA A 512 29.63 -10.87 -22.53
CA ALA A 512 29.57 -10.29 -23.87
C ALA A 512 28.68 -11.08 -24.85
N ARG A 513 27.40 -10.70 -24.91
CA ARG A 513 26.67 -10.72 -26.17
C ARG A 513 26.80 -9.30 -26.70
N SER A 514 27.43 -9.22 -27.87
CA SER A 514 27.69 -8.00 -28.63
C SER A 514 26.53 -7.02 -28.56
N ASP A 515 26.88 -5.76 -28.29
CA ASP A 515 26.06 -4.55 -28.37
C ASP A 515 25.03 -4.36 -27.25
N SER A 516 25.49 -3.95 -26.06
CA SER A 516 24.87 -2.87 -25.27
C SER A 516 25.59 -2.70 -23.93
N ASP A 517 25.56 -1.47 -23.43
CA ASP A 517 26.00 -1.00 -22.13
C ASP A 517 25.78 -2.04 -21.01
N GLY A 518 26.78 -2.25 -20.16
CA GLY A 518 26.85 -3.40 -19.24
C GLY A 518 25.56 -3.58 -18.42
N LEU A 519 24.91 -4.74 -18.57
CA LEU A 519 23.66 -5.06 -17.89
C LEU A 519 23.81 -4.92 -16.37
N GLN A 520 22.91 -4.17 -15.73
CA GLN A 520 22.93 -3.93 -14.29
C GLN A 520 21.86 -4.76 -13.56
N ILE A 521 22.14 -5.13 -12.32
CA ILE A 521 21.21 -5.85 -11.44
C ILE A 521 21.04 -5.10 -10.11
N THR A 522 19.83 -5.08 -9.59
CA THR A 522 19.52 -4.42 -8.31
C THR A 522 20.11 -5.21 -7.14
N VAL A 523 20.97 -4.57 -6.36
CA VAL A 523 21.67 -5.15 -5.20
C VAL A 523 21.22 -4.54 -3.87
N GLY A 524 20.51 -3.42 -3.91
CA GLY A 524 20.08 -2.67 -2.73
C GLY A 524 19.09 -1.58 -3.09
N MET A 525 18.84 -0.63 -2.18
CA MET A 525 17.90 0.48 -2.39
C MET A 525 18.43 1.79 -1.82
N LEU A 526 18.15 2.90 -2.49
CA LEU A 526 18.01 4.22 -1.87
C LEU A 526 16.53 4.37 -1.55
N CYS A 527 16.16 4.23 -0.28
CA CYS A 527 14.76 4.22 0.14
C CYS A 527 14.43 5.30 1.16
N CYS A 528 13.17 5.69 1.22
CA CYS A 528 12.65 6.72 2.11
C CYS A 528 11.38 6.23 2.78
N ILE A 529 11.17 6.67 4.03
CA ILE A 529 9.95 6.42 4.79
C ILE A 529 9.36 7.73 5.30
N ALA A 530 8.03 7.75 5.45
CA ALA A 530 7.34 8.86 6.10
C ALA A 530 6.16 8.38 6.95
N LYS A 531 5.78 9.23 7.91
CA LYS A 531 4.62 9.03 8.80
C LYS A 531 3.29 9.48 8.19
N THR A 532 3.35 10.20 7.07
CA THR A 532 2.18 10.65 6.31
C THR A 532 1.98 9.75 5.09
N PRO A 533 0.76 9.24 4.85
CA PRO A 533 0.51 8.43 3.67
C PRO A 533 0.59 9.28 2.41
N ARG A 534 1.12 8.68 1.34
CA ARG A 534 1.26 9.30 0.03
C ARG A 534 1.19 8.21 -1.05
N ALA A 535 0.31 8.38 -2.04
CA ALA A 535 0.14 7.40 -3.14
C ALA A 535 0.78 7.85 -4.47
N GLU A 536 1.24 9.09 -4.53
CA GLU A 536 1.69 9.72 -5.76
C GLU A 536 3.05 10.37 -5.55
N ILE A 537 3.97 10.15 -6.49
CA ILE A 537 5.18 10.96 -6.63
C ILE A 537 5.14 11.68 -7.97
N THR A 538 5.72 12.85 -8.05
CA THR A 538 5.83 13.63 -9.28
C THR A 538 6.91 13.04 -10.19
N ARG A 539 6.84 13.40 -11.48
CA ARG A 539 7.82 13.01 -12.48
C ARG A 539 9.22 13.55 -12.13
N SER A 540 9.33 14.77 -11.63
CA SER A 540 10.60 15.37 -11.20
C SER A 540 11.18 14.64 -9.99
N GLU A 541 10.36 14.30 -8.99
CA GLU A 541 10.80 13.48 -7.84
C GLU A 541 11.29 12.11 -8.30
N TYR A 542 10.56 11.45 -9.20
CA TYR A 542 10.95 10.16 -9.77
C TYR A 542 12.32 10.23 -10.48
N ALA A 543 12.48 11.20 -11.37
CA ALA A 543 13.71 11.37 -12.15
C ALA A 543 14.90 11.70 -11.25
N THR A 544 14.70 12.62 -10.30
CA THR A 544 15.74 13.06 -9.36
C THR A 544 16.18 11.91 -8.46
N MET A 545 15.24 11.18 -7.86
CA MET A 545 15.56 10.03 -7.01
C MET A 545 16.24 8.90 -7.79
N THR A 546 15.88 8.71 -9.06
CA THR A 546 16.58 7.75 -9.94
C THR A 546 18.05 8.13 -10.12
N ARG A 547 18.34 9.42 -10.33
CA ARG A 547 19.72 9.93 -10.41
C ARG A 547 20.46 9.74 -9.09
N LEU A 548 19.86 10.12 -7.96
CA LEU A 548 20.45 9.93 -6.63
C LEU A 548 20.77 8.45 -6.34
N ALA A 549 19.88 7.52 -6.70
CA ALA A 549 20.10 6.09 -6.52
C ALA A 549 21.24 5.55 -7.43
N SER A 550 21.33 6.05 -8.65
CA SER A 550 22.46 5.77 -9.55
C SER A 550 23.78 6.32 -8.98
N THR A 551 23.76 7.50 -8.35
CA THR A 551 24.94 8.11 -7.72
C THR A 551 25.38 7.29 -6.50
N ALA A 552 24.43 6.82 -5.69
CA ALA A 552 24.69 5.90 -4.58
C ALA A 552 25.35 4.61 -5.09
N SER A 553 24.83 4.04 -6.20
CA SER A 553 25.41 2.86 -6.84
C SER A 553 26.88 3.07 -7.23
N HIS A 554 27.19 4.22 -7.83
CA HIS A 554 28.55 4.57 -8.21
C HIS A 554 29.50 4.69 -7.00
N PHE A 555 29.09 5.40 -5.94
CA PHE A 555 29.92 5.53 -4.74
C PHE A 555 30.14 4.20 -4.03
N LEU A 556 29.10 3.38 -3.91
CA LEU A 556 29.20 2.05 -3.31
C LEU A 556 30.18 1.16 -4.08
N GLN A 557 30.09 1.13 -5.41
CA GLN A 557 30.99 0.36 -6.25
C GLN A 557 32.44 0.86 -6.15
N ARG A 558 32.66 2.18 -6.18
CA ARG A 558 34.00 2.77 -6.04
C ARG A 558 34.63 2.41 -4.69
N LYS A 559 33.88 2.54 -3.59
CA LYS A 559 34.35 2.17 -2.24
C LYS A 559 34.62 0.67 -2.13
N GLY A 560 33.75 -0.16 -2.72
CA GLY A 560 33.94 -1.61 -2.77
C GLY A 560 35.23 -2.01 -3.51
N GLN A 561 35.52 -1.37 -4.64
CA GLN A 561 36.76 -1.58 -5.41
C GLN A 561 38.01 -1.14 -4.64
N GLN A 562 37.96 0.00 -3.95
CA GLN A 562 39.06 0.48 -3.10
C GLN A 562 39.39 -0.54 -2.00
N LEU A 563 38.38 -1.04 -1.29
CA LEU A 563 38.56 -2.07 -0.27
C LEU A 563 39.16 -3.37 -0.83
N GLN A 564 38.74 -3.79 -2.02
CA GLN A 564 39.31 -4.97 -2.68
C GLN A 564 40.80 -4.78 -3.01
N GLN A 565 41.19 -3.58 -3.46
CA GLN A 565 42.59 -3.24 -3.76
C GLN A 565 43.44 -3.22 -2.48
N GLU A 566 42.95 -2.61 -1.41
CA GLU A 566 43.62 -2.59 -0.10
C GLU A 566 43.85 -4.02 0.43
N LEU A 567 42.83 -4.88 0.37
CA LEU A 567 42.96 -6.28 0.78
C LEU A 567 43.95 -7.07 -0.08
N ALA A 568 43.95 -6.84 -1.40
CA ALA A 568 44.91 -7.48 -2.30
C ALA A 568 46.36 -7.09 -1.94
N GLN A 569 46.61 -5.80 -1.66
CA GLN A 569 47.92 -5.31 -1.25
C GLN A 569 48.39 -5.91 0.09
N VAL A 570 47.49 -6.06 1.07
CA VAL A 570 47.81 -6.70 2.36
C VAL A 570 48.18 -8.18 2.19
N VAL A 571 47.45 -8.91 1.33
CA VAL A 571 47.72 -10.32 1.05
C VAL A 571 49.06 -10.48 0.32
N GLU A 572 49.34 -9.63 -0.68
CA GLU A 572 50.63 -9.62 -1.38
C GLU A 572 51.80 -9.31 -0.44
N ALA A 573 51.64 -8.31 0.45
CA ALA A 573 52.64 -7.97 1.44
C ALA A 573 52.89 -9.11 2.46
N SER A 574 51.84 -9.85 2.83
CA SER A 574 51.93 -10.99 3.74
C SER A 574 52.55 -12.24 3.09
N LEU A 575 52.43 -12.39 1.77
CA LEU A 575 53.07 -13.48 1.01
C LEU A 575 54.54 -13.17 0.68
N ALA A 576 54.93 -11.89 0.69
CA ALA A 576 56.30 -11.43 0.44
C ALA A 576 57.19 -11.39 1.71
N ALA A 577 56.58 -11.41 2.90
CA ALA A 577 57.23 -11.51 4.21
C ALA A 577 57.37 -12.97 4.64
#